data_AF-A0A382KZJ2-F1
#
_entry.id   AF-A0A382KZJ2-F1
#
_cell.length_a   1.000
_cell.length_b   1.000
_cell.length_c   1.000
_cell.angle_alpha   90.00
_cell.angle_beta   90.00
_cell.angle_gamma   90.00
#
_symmetry.space_group_name_H-M   'P 1'
#
loop_
_entity.id
_entity.type
_entity.pdbx_description
1 polymer ?
#
loop_
_entity_poly.entity_id
_entity_poly.type
_entity_poly.pdbx_seq_one_letter_code
_entity_poly.pdbx_strand_id
1 'polypeptide(L)'
;MPKRITVTIEVPDDFESFDDLEQFVQLTGQQVKRKLCGQLGFEMARRAPTGCCPKCESPNMVGHGSTTRTMKTIFGDIELPHPRQRCKECRHTFFV
;
A
#
# COMPACT_ATOMS: atom_id res chain seq x y z
N MET A 1 -9.88 -20.31 4.73
CA MET A 1 -10.84 -19.76 3.77
C MET A 1 -10.23 -18.53 3.11
N PRO A 2 -10.23 -18.41 1.77
CA PRO A 2 -9.71 -17.23 1.09
C PRO A 2 -10.58 -16.00 1.37
N LYS A 3 -9.95 -14.83 1.54
CA LYS A 3 -10.65 -13.55 1.65
C LYS A 3 -11.15 -13.13 0.27
N ARG A 4 -12.46 -12.91 0.12
CA ARG A 4 -13.05 -12.36 -1.10
C ARG A 4 -13.08 -10.85 -1.00
N ILE A 5 -12.57 -10.15 -2.01
CA ILE A 5 -12.67 -8.70 -2.15
C ILE A 5 -13.42 -8.43 -3.45
N THR A 6 -14.55 -7.74 -3.35
CA THR A 6 -15.32 -7.28 -4.52
C THR A 6 -15.03 -5.81 -4.75
N VAL A 7 -14.74 -5.45 -5.99
CA VAL A 7 -14.53 -4.06 -6.41
C VAL A 7 -15.58 -3.76 -7.47
N THR A 8 -16.49 -2.84 -7.15
CA THR A 8 -17.46 -2.31 -8.11
C THR A 8 -16.85 -1.06 -8.74
N ILE A 9 -16.93 -0.99 -10.07
CA ILE A 9 -16.48 0.16 -10.86
C ILE A 9 -17.73 0.74 -11.51
N GLU A 10 -18.00 2.00 -11.25
CA GLU A 10 -19.03 2.77 -11.97
C GLU A 10 -18.38 3.29 -13.25
N VAL A 11 -18.98 2.95 -14.38
CA VAL A 11 -18.48 3.31 -15.71
C VAL A 11 -19.35 4.44 -16.23
N PRO A 12 -18.76 5.62 -16.53
CA PRO A 12 -19.47 6.68 -17.22
C PRO A 12 -19.95 6.24 -18.61
N ASP A 13 -21.13 6.70 -19.03
CA ASP A 13 -21.70 6.40 -20.34
C ASP A 13 -21.35 7.46 -21.41
N ASP A 14 -20.61 8.50 -21.04
CA ASP A 14 -20.38 9.74 -21.78
C ASP A 14 -18.95 9.90 -22.32
N PHE A 15 -18.25 8.80 -22.61
CA PHE A 15 -16.92 8.87 -23.24
C PHE A 15 -17.01 9.43 -24.66
N GLU A 16 -16.28 10.52 -24.92
CA GLU A 16 -16.28 11.20 -26.23
C GLU A 16 -15.11 10.75 -27.13
N SER A 17 -14.08 10.14 -26.56
CA SER A 17 -12.87 9.70 -27.29
C SER A 17 -12.20 8.43 -26.70
N PHE A 18 -11.27 7.87 -27.48
CA PHE A 18 -10.41 6.79 -26.99
C PHE A 18 -9.44 7.25 -25.89
N ASP A 19 -9.02 8.51 -25.91
CA ASP A 19 -8.15 9.08 -24.89
C ASP A 19 -8.88 9.17 -23.54
N ASP A 20 -10.18 9.53 -23.55
CA ASP A 20 -11.03 9.54 -22.35
C ASP A 20 -11.18 8.14 -21.76
N LEU A 21 -11.39 7.14 -22.64
CA LEU A 21 -11.46 5.74 -22.24
C LEU A 21 -10.13 5.27 -21.62
N GLU A 22 -8.99 5.60 -22.25
CA GLU A 22 -7.67 5.25 -21.72
C GLU A 22 -7.43 5.91 -20.36
N GLN A 23 -7.70 7.21 -20.24
CA GLN A 23 -7.55 7.95 -19.00
C GLN A 23 -8.44 7.36 -17.89
N PHE A 24 -9.69 7.02 -18.20
CA PHE A 24 -10.58 6.36 -17.24
C PHE A 24 -10.05 5.01 -16.77
N VAL A 25 -9.58 4.17 -17.71
CA VAL A 25 -9.00 2.85 -17.37
C VAL A 25 -7.74 3.00 -16.52
N GLN A 26 -6.87 3.95 -16.85
CA GLN A 26 -5.67 4.24 -16.06
C GLN A 26 -6.02 4.70 -14.64
N LEU A 27 -6.88 5.71 -14.50
CA LEU A 27 -7.27 6.24 -13.18
C LEU A 27 -7.97 5.18 -12.33
N THR A 28 -8.91 4.45 -12.92
CA THR A 28 -9.61 3.35 -12.25
C THR A 28 -8.61 2.27 -11.81
N GLY A 29 -7.71 1.85 -12.71
CA GLY A 29 -6.67 0.86 -12.41
C GLY A 29 -5.76 1.29 -11.25
N GLN A 30 -5.34 2.56 -11.22
CA GLN A 30 -4.58 3.14 -10.10
C GLN A 30 -5.37 3.08 -8.80
N GLN A 31 -6.64 3.47 -8.81
CA GLN A 31 -7.50 3.48 -7.62
C GLN A 31 -7.71 2.07 -7.06
N VAL A 32 -8.02 1.09 -7.92
CA VAL A 32 -8.18 -0.31 -7.53
C VAL A 32 -6.89 -0.83 -6.90
N LYS A 33 -5.75 -0.58 -7.53
CA LYS A 33 -4.46 -1.05 -7.02
C LYS A 33 -4.10 -0.37 -5.70
N ARG A 34 -4.32 0.95 -5.56
CA ARG A 34 -4.11 1.68 -4.30
C ARG A 34 -4.96 1.11 -3.17
N LYS A 35 -6.24 0.83 -3.43
CA LYS A 35 -7.17 0.26 -2.45
C LYS A 35 -6.73 -1.14 -2.02
N LEU A 36 -6.42 -2.02 -2.97
CA LEU A 36 -6.00 -3.39 -2.68
C LEU A 36 -4.66 -3.44 -1.94
N CYS A 37 -3.64 -2.74 -2.45
CA CYS A 37 -2.32 -2.69 -1.80
C CYS A 37 -2.39 -2.02 -0.44
N GLY A 38 -3.20 -0.97 -0.26
CA GLY A 38 -3.42 -0.36 1.05
C GLY A 38 -4.07 -1.32 2.04
N GLN A 39 -5.15 -1.99 1.66
CA GLN A 39 -5.88 -2.92 2.53
C GLN A 39 -5.05 -4.18 2.86
N LEU A 40 -4.53 -4.85 1.83
CA LEU A 40 -3.77 -6.09 2.00
C LEU A 40 -2.37 -5.82 2.56
N GLY A 41 -1.73 -4.74 2.14
CA GLY A 41 -0.41 -4.35 2.67
C GLY A 41 -0.47 -3.98 4.14
N PHE A 42 -1.53 -3.30 4.60
CA PHE A 42 -1.74 -3.03 6.01
C PHE A 42 -1.95 -4.31 6.82
N GLU A 43 -2.75 -5.26 6.33
CA GLU A 43 -2.93 -6.57 6.96
C GLU A 43 -1.62 -7.38 7.00
N MET A 44 -0.86 -7.36 5.91
CA MET A 44 0.45 -7.99 5.82
C MET A 44 1.40 -7.38 6.85
N ALA A 45 1.49 -6.06 6.95
CA ALA A 45 2.34 -5.38 7.92
C ALA A 45 1.93 -5.67 9.38
N ARG A 46 0.64 -5.84 9.66
CA ARG A 46 0.16 -6.25 10.99
C ARG A 46 0.48 -7.70 11.35
N ARG A 47 0.58 -8.58 10.36
CA ARG A 47 0.88 -10.01 10.52
C ARG A 47 2.35 -10.33 10.36
N ALA A 48 3.12 -9.42 9.77
CA ALA A 48 4.56 -9.52 9.70
C ALA A 48 5.05 -9.82 11.12
N PRO A 49 5.90 -10.85 11.30
CA PRO A 49 6.47 -11.14 12.61
C PRO A 49 7.00 -9.82 13.16
N THR A 50 6.75 -9.53 14.44
CA THR A 50 7.50 -8.50 15.16
C THR A 50 8.95 -8.99 15.27
N GLY A 51 9.64 -9.03 14.13
CA GLY A 51 11.02 -9.46 14.02
C GLY A 51 11.88 -8.47 14.78
N CYS A 52 12.92 -8.96 15.43
CA CYS A 52 13.79 -8.11 16.22
C CYS A 52 14.34 -6.91 15.43
N CYS A 53 14.71 -5.85 16.16
CA CYS A 53 15.35 -4.70 15.56
C CYS A 53 16.56 -5.14 14.72
N PRO A 54 16.64 -4.78 13.43
CA PRO A 54 17.72 -5.26 12.55
C PRO A 54 19.10 -4.73 12.95
N LYS A 55 19.17 -3.74 13.85
CA LYS A 55 20.42 -3.14 14.32
C LYS A 55 20.92 -3.72 15.64
N CYS A 56 20.02 -4.09 16.55
CA CYS A 56 20.40 -4.46 17.92
C CYS A 56 19.66 -5.70 18.46
N GLU A 57 18.90 -6.38 17.60
CA GLU A 57 18.18 -7.63 17.88
C GLU A 57 17.16 -7.55 19.02
N SER A 58 16.84 -6.35 19.50
CA SER A 58 15.82 -6.16 20.52
C SER A 58 14.42 -6.46 19.97
N PRO A 59 13.58 -7.20 20.70
CA PRO A 59 12.18 -7.42 20.33
C PRO A 59 11.29 -6.20 20.62
N ASN A 60 11.81 -5.18 21.33
CA ASN A 60 11.03 -4.04 21.80
C ASN A 60 10.92 -2.95 20.72
N MET A 61 9.90 -3.03 19.87
CA MET A 61 9.65 -2.06 18.80
C MET A 61 8.23 -1.51 18.87
N VAL A 62 8.04 -0.31 18.33
CA VAL A 62 6.74 0.36 18.26
C VAL A 62 6.52 0.95 16.88
N GLY A 63 5.25 1.08 16.48
CA GLY A 63 4.88 1.80 15.27
C GLY A 63 5.38 3.24 15.32
N HIS A 64 5.91 3.74 14.20
CA HIS A 64 6.48 5.07 14.06
C HIS A 64 5.99 5.79 12.79
N GLY A 65 4.65 5.80 12.64
CA GLY A 65 3.95 6.36 11.49
C GLY A 65 4.25 5.61 10.19
N SER A 66 4.05 6.30 9.07
CA SER A 66 4.34 5.81 7.72
C SER A 66 5.08 6.88 6.92
N THR A 67 5.71 6.47 5.83
CA THR A 67 6.10 7.37 4.73
C THR A 67 5.35 6.96 3.47
N THR A 68 5.31 7.83 2.46
CA THR A 68 4.73 7.48 1.16
C THR A 68 5.81 6.87 0.28
N ARG A 69 5.49 5.75 -0.38
CA ARG A 69 6.34 5.15 -1.41
C ARG A 69 5.61 5.16 -2.75
N THR A 70 6.30 5.59 -3.79
CA THR A 70 5.82 5.48 -5.17
C THR A 70 6.07 4.07 -5.70
N MET A 71 5.03 3.47 -6.26
CA MET A 71 5.08 2.19 -6.96
C MET A 71 4.70 2.40 -8.41
N LYS A 72 5.59 2.00 -9.32
CA LYS A 72 5.32 2.03 -10.76
C LYS A 72 4.35 0.92 -11.16
N THR A 73 3.37 1.23 -11.98
CA THR A 73 2.36 0.27 -12.42
C THR A 73 2.04 0.44 -13.90
N ILE A 74 1.39 -0.56 -14.50
CA ILE A 74 0.89 -0.46 -15.88
C ILE A 74 -0.13 0.66 -16.08
N PHE A 75 -0.77 1.11 -15.00
CA PHE A 75 -1.75 2.19 -15.01
C PHE A 75 -1.12 3.54 -14.65
N GLY A 76 0.21 3.63 -14.55
CA GLY A 76 0.93 4.79 -14.03
C GLY A 76 1.37 4.62 -12.58
N ASP A 77 2.00 5.66 -12.05
CA ASP A 77 2.57 5.65 -10.70
C ASP A 77 1.48 5.79 -9.63
N ILE A 78 1.59 4.98 -8.58
CA ILE A 78 0.70 5.08 -7.42
C ILE A 78 1.49 5.30 -6.14
N GLU A 79 0.91 6.09 -5.24
CA GLU A 79 1.43 6.32 -3.91
C GLU A 79 0.79 5.36 -2.91
N LEU A 80 1.63 4.72 -2.10
CA LEU A 80 1.22 3.79 -1.05
C LEU A 80 1.87 4.13 0.28
N PRO A 81 1.16 3.98 1.40
CA PRO A 81 1.77 4.11 2.72
C PRO A 81 2.73 2.95 2.96
N HIS A 82 3.92 3.29 3.45
CA HIS A 82 4.96 2.36 3.88
C HIS A 82 5.19 2.53 5.39
N PRO A 83 4.58 1.67 6.22
CA PRO A 83 4.65 1.75 7.67
C PRO A 83 6.10 1.61 8.18
N ARG A 84 6.42 2.35 9.23
CA ARG A 84 7.71 2.29 9.92
C ARG A 84 7.54 1.80 11.33
N GLN A 85 8.57 1.14 11.82
CA GLN A 85 8.76 0.82 13.23
C GLN A 85 9.99 1.53 13.76
N ARG A 86 10.02 1.72 15.07
CA ARG A 86 11.17 2.24 15.80
C ARG A 86 11.48 1.34 16.99
N CYS A 87 12.74 0.95 17.12
CA CYS A 87 13.22 0.22 18.30
C CYS A 87 13.22 1.15 19.52
N LYS A 88 12.71 0.68 20.66
CA LYS A 88 12.74 1.43 21.93
C LYS A 88 14.15 1.55 22.51
N GLU A 89 15.00 0.55 22.30
CA GLU A 89 16.36 0.49 22.86
C GLU A 89 17.33 1.39 22.09
N CYS A 90 17.58 1.08 20.81
CA CYS A 90 18.58 1.78 20.01
C CYS A 90 18.02 2.94 19.18
N ARG A 91 16.70 3.20 19.26
CA ARG A 91 15.98 4.25 18.53
C ARG A 91 16.05 4.16 17.00
N HIS A 92 16.57 3.06 16.45
CA HIS A 92 16.64 2.81 15.01
C HIS A 92 15.25 2.68 14.40
N THR A 93 15.02 3.37 13.28
CA THR A 93 13.77 3.35 12.52
C THR A 93 13.96 2.54 11.25
N PHE A 94 13.05 1.61 10.98
CA PHE A 94 13.08 0.72 9.82
C PHE A 94 11.65 0.42 9.34
N PHE A 95 11.51 -0.14 8.15
CA PHE A 95 10.22 -0.44 7.55
C PHE A 95 9.72 -1.83 7.93
N VAL A 96 8.39 -1.97 7.96
CA VAL A 96 7.71 -3.28 8.09
C VAL A 96 7.60 -3.95 6.73
#